data_AF-A0A1H1H2P8-F1
#
_entry.id   AF-A0A1H1H2P8-F1
#
_cell.length_a   1.000
_cell.length_b   1.000
_cell.length_c   1.000
_cell.angle_alpha   90.00
_cell.angle_beta   90.00
_cell.angle_gamma   90.00
#
_symmetry.space_group_name_H-M   'P 1'
#
loop_
_entity.id
_entity.type
_entity.pdbx_description
1 polymer ?
#
loop_
_entity_poly.entity_id
_entity_poly.type
_entity_poly.pdbx_seq_one_letter_code
_entity_poly.pdbx_strand_id
1 'polypeptide(L)'
;MNRRYAIVGVVALLALATTGTLVAYSPADATAGSPVEPSELEGSYTVSEATTVDGDPFFSRESTVDAETGEQRTTLSFEAITYDHYWTEDGDRYTKITAESEERLADRLEESDRETVVREYEAEPSVIVEPTEDTNADDGPAGDAFPDTLTHSQLAMTAFTETGTTTVDGTTVETYEPHTGWIDVGDLADDRDTMYVADADGEVHVGPDEQLYHANVTLERIDAETWGGYLLERGDSSTTTFEYDVTESAENVSPAWFDDAEET
;
A
#
# COMPACT_ATOMS: atom_id res chain seq x y z
N MET A 1 35.50 -6.96 -75.80
CA MET A 1 36.12 -8.15 -75.19
C MET A 1 35.34 -8.48 -73.92
N ASN A 2 34.68 -9.64 -73.87
CA ASN A 2 35.08 -10.83 -73.07
C ASN A 2 35.16 -10.51 -71.55
N ARG A 3 34.15 -10.82 -70.71
CA ARG A 3 33.59 -12.14 -70.26
C ARG A 3 34.34 -12.76 -69.05
N ARG A 4 33.61 -12.87 -67.92
CA ARG A 4 33.79 -13.79 -66.75
C ARG A 4 34.96 -13.42 -65.81
N TYR A 5 34.94 -13.57 -64.48
CA TYR A 5 34.06 -14.24 -63.49
C TYR A 5 33.80 -13.32 -62.24
N ALA A 6 33.36 -13.83 -61.09
CA ALA A 6 31.94 -13.99 -60.68
C ALA A 6 31.80 -14.50 -59.21
N ILE A 7 30.75 -14.08 -58.47
CA ILE A 7 30.22 -14.69 -57.19
C ILE A 7 31.12 -14.42 -55.94
N VAL A 8 30.70 -14.11 -54.69
CA VAL A 8 29.50 -14.38 -53.83
C VAL A 8 29.10 -13.15 -52.96
N GLY A 9 27.82 -13.04 -52.55
CA GLY A 9 27.36 -12.28 -51.35
C GLY A 9 26.46 -11.07 -51.68
N VAL A 10 25.16 -11.20 -52.00
CA VAL A 10 24.02 -11.63 -51.16
C VAL A 10 23.88 -10.81 -49.86
N VAL A 11 23.16 -9.69 -49.93
CA VAL A 11 21.84 -9.51 -49.27
C VAL A 11 20.96 -8.62 -50.18
N ALA A 12 19.70 -9.06 -50.31
CA ALA A 12 18.51 -8.46 -50.89
C ALA A 12 18.32 -6.95 -50.56
N LEU A 13 17.75 -6.10 -51.43
CA LEU A 13 16.30 -5.96 -51.70
C LEU A 13 15.49 -5.91 -50.38
N LEU A 14 14.72 -4.87 -50.04
CA LEU A 14 14.03 -3.90 -50.90
C LEU A 14 14.12 -2.44 -50.40
N ALA A 15 14.12 -1.51 -51.36
CA ALA A 15 13.48 -0.22 -51.17
C ALA A 15 12.02 -0.30 -51.66
N LEU A 16 11.15 0.57 -51.11
CA LEU A 16 9.77 0.85 -51.54
C LEU A 16 8.72 -0.24 -51.23
N ALA A 17 7.90 -0.03 -50.19
CA ALA A 17 6.49 0.39 -50.35
C ALA A 17 5.70 0.43 -49.02
N THR A 18 5.54 1.61 -48.46
CA THR A 18 4.27 2.15 -47.90
C THR A 18 3.15 1.16 -47.50
N THR A 19 3.19 0.55 -46.30
CA THR A 19 2.01 0.35 -45.40
C THR A 19 2.45 -0.28 -44.07
N GLY A 20 2.02 0.28 -42.94
CA GLY A 20 2.28 -0.24 -41.58
C GLY A 20 3.73 -0.03 -41.12
N THR A 21 4.03 0.61 -39.98
CA THR A 21 3.19 1.15 -38.92
C THR A 21 3.60 2.60 -38.67
N LEU A 22 2.66 3.54 -38.82
CA LEU A 22 2.49 4.46 -37.70
C LEU A 22 2.18 3.52 -36.54
N VAL A 23 3.06 3.42 -35.55
CA VAL A 23 2.60 3.01 -34.22
C VAL A 23 1.70 4.17 -33.81
N ALA A 24 0.43 4.04 -34.15
CA ALA A 24 -0.61 4.64 -33.34
C ALA A 24 -0.29 4.09 -31.95
N TYR A 25 0.18 4.99 -31.08
CA TYR A 25 0.07 4.78 -29.65
C TYR A 25 -1.43 4.65 -29.44
N SER A 26 -1.91 3.40 -29.39
CA SER A 26 -3.31 3.11 -29.18
C SER A 26 -3.54 3.39 -27.71
N PRO A 27 -4.33 4.41 -27.33
CA PRO A 27 -4.78 4.52 -25.96
C PRO A 27 -5.63 3.27 -25.71
N ALA A 28 -5.23 2.50 -24.70
CA ALA A 28 -5.96 1.36 -24.16
C ALA A 28 -6.41 0.27 -25.16
N ASP A 29 -5.73 -0.88 -25.15
CA ASP A 29 -6.49 -2.09 -24.82
C ASP A 29 -7.17 -1.80 -23.47
N ALA A 30 -8.46 -2.09 -23.32
CA ALA A 30 -9.24 -1.62 -22.17
C ALA A 30 -8.73 -2.23 -20.85
N THR A 31 -7.79 -1.55 -20.21
CA THR A 31 -7.27 -1.85 -18.89
C THR A 31 -8.39 -1.65 -17.86
N ALA A 32 -8.50 -2.58 -16.92
CA ALA A 32 -9.30 -2.33 -15.72
C ALA A 32 -8.67 -1.18 -14.92
N GLY A 33 -9.47 -0.55 -14.05
CA GLY A 33 -8.95 0.35 -13.02
C GLY A 33 -8.30 -0.45 -11.88
N SER A 34 -8.37 0.08 -10.65
CA SER A 34 -8.13 -0.74 -9.45
C SER A 34 -8.95 -2.03 -9.54
N PRO A 35 -8.36 -3.21 -9.27
CA PRO A 35 -9.12 -4.44 -9.16
C PRO A 35 -9.77 -4.57 -7.77
N VAL A 36 -9.54 -3.62 -6.85
CA VAL A 36 -10.04 -3.65 -5.46
C VAL A 36 -10.55 -2.31 -4.95
N GLU A 37 -11.53 -2.37 -4.05
CA GLU A 37 -12.03 -1.25 -3.25
C GLU A 37 -11.79 -1.48 -1.74
N PRO A 38 -11.64 -0.42 -0.91
CA PRO A 38 -11.60 -0.55 0.54
C PRO A 38 -12.95 -1.02 1.09
N SER A 39 -12.93 -2.10 1.87
CA SER A 39 -14.12 -2.72 2.45
C SER A 39 -13.88 -3.07 3.93
N GLU A 40 -14.95 -3.14 4.72
CA GLU A 40 -14.87 -3.67 6.09
C GLU A 40 -14.67 -5.20 6.02
N LEU A 41 -13.71 -5.73 6.80
CA LEU A 41 -13.53 -7.17 6.98
C LEU A 41 -14.45 -7.68 8.10
N GLU A 42 -15.15 -8.80 7.87
CA GLU A 42 -15.98 -9.46 8.88
C GLU A 42 -15.22 -10.63 9.56
N GLY A 43 -15.36 -10.75 10.89
CA GLY A 43 -14.79 -11.87 11.67
C GLY A 43 -13.51 -11.50 12.42
N SER A 44 -12.74 -12.52 12.84
CA SER A 44 -11.44 -12.34 13.48
C SER A 44 -10.32 -12.54 12.47
N TYR A 45 -9.43 -11.55 12.32
CA TYR A 45 -8.44 -11.50 11.25
C TYR A 45 -7.21 -10.67 11.65
N THR A 46 -6.10 -10.95 10.96
CA THR A 46 -4.93 -10.07 10.92
C THR A 46 -4.74 -9.58 9.50
N VAL A 47 -4.59 -8.26 9.35
CA VAL A 47 -4.16 -7.61 8.11
C VAL A 47 -2.75 -7.09 8.30
N SER A 48 -1.87 -7.39 7.37
CA SER A 48 -0.52 -6.83 7.30
C SER A 48 -0.38 -6.01 6.02
N GLU A 49 0.17 -4.81 6.13
CA GLU A 49 0.38 -3.89 5.04
C GLU A 49 1.79 -3.30 5.15
N ALA A 50 2.51 -3.20 4.03
CA ALA A 50 3.79 -2.52 3.96
C ALA A 50 3.93 -1.75 2.65
N THR A 51 4.64 -0.63 2.70
CA THR A 51 5.10 0.10 1.52
C THR A 51 6.56 0.49 1.71
N THR A 52 7.38 0.23 0.70
CA THR A 52 8.78 0.65 0.63
C THR A 52 9.00 1.52 -0.60
N VAL A 53 9.93 2.47 -0.49
CA VAL A 53 10.34 3.36 -1.58
C VAL A 53 11.86 3.28 -1.71
N ASP A 54 12.34 2.88 -2.89
CA ASP A 54 13.72 2.57 -3.21
C ASP A 54 14.34 1.47 -2.32
N GLY A 55 13.48 0.64 -1.72
CA GLY A 55 13.82 -0.41 -0.76
C GLY A 55 13.89 0.06 0.71
N ASP A 56 13.72 1.35 0.98
CA ASP A 56 13.60 1.88 2.34
C ASP A 56 12.14 1.76 2.84
N PRO A 57 11.89 1.38 4.11
CA PRO A 57 10.55 1.39 4.69
C PRO A 57 9.94 2.80 4.69
N PHE A 58 8.69 2.89 4.23
CA PHE A 58 7.92 4.15 4.21
C PHE A 58 6.76 4.09 5.20
N PHE A 59 5.97 3.02 5.10
CA PHE A 59 4.77 2.77 5.92
C PHE A 59 4.67 1.27 6.17
N SER A 60 4.23 0.88 7.36
CA SER A 60 3.75 -0.48 7.62
C SER A 60 2.65 -0.47 8.67
N ARG A 61 1.57 -1.23 8.46
CA ARG A 61 0.47 -1.41 9.40
C ARG A 61 0.21 -2.89 9.61
N GLU A 62 0.11 -3.32 10.86
CA GLU A 62 -0.42 -4.63 11.24
C GLU A 62 -1.66 -4.40 12.11
N SER A 63 -2.84 -4.81 11.65
CA SER A 63 -4.10 -4.70 12.38
C SER A 63 -4.63 -6.10 12.68
N THR A 64 -4.80 -6.43 13.96
CA THR A 64 -5.48 -7.66 14.42
C THR A 64 -6.79 -7.30 15.09
N VAL A 65 -7.86 -7.97 14.68
CA VAL A 65 -9.23 -7.82 15.21
C VAL A 65 -9.71 -9.18 15.72
N ASP A 66 -10.27 -9.22 16.93
CA ASP A 66 -11.00 -10.38 17.43
C ASP A 66 -12.49 -10.08 17.60
N ALA A 67 -13.31 -10.65 16.73
CA ALA A 67 -14.76 -10.53 16.77
C ALA A 67 -15.45 -11.32 17.90
N GLU A 68 -14.76 -12.21 18.63
CA GLU A 68 -15.34 -12.86 19.83
C GLU A 68 -15.33 -11.91 21.04
N THR A 69 -14.24 -11.16 21.24
CA THR A 69 -14.05 -10.23 22.37
C THR A 69 -14.38 -8.78 22.05
N GLY A 70 -14.31 -8.38 20.78
CA GLY A 70 -14.38 -6.97 20.36
C GLY A 70 -13.06 -6.20 20.55
N GLU A 71 -11.98 -6.87 20.95
CA GLU A 71 -10.65 -6.27 21.05
C GLU A 71 -10.05 -6.03 19.65
N GLN A 72 -9.33 -4.91 19.52
CA GLN A 72 -8.58 -4.56 18.31
C GLN A 72 -7.18 -4.06 18.69
N ARG A 73 -6.17 -4.41 17.89
CA ARG A 73 -4.82 -3.86 18.01
C ARG A 73 -4.29 -3.49 16.64
N THR A 74 -3.72 -2.28 16.53
CA THR A 74 -3.12 -1.78 15.29
C THR A 74 -1.72 -1.26 15.58
N THR A 75 -0.70 -1.96 15.11
CA THR A 75 0.69 -1.47 15.10
C THR A 75 0.96 -0.77 13.77
N LEU A 76 1.04 0.55 13.80
CA LEU A 76 1.39 1.41 12.67
C LEU A 76 2.84 1.90 12.85
N SER A 77 3.67 1.78 11.81
CA SER A 77 4.96 2.48 11.74
C SER A 77 4.99 3.38 10.52
N PHE A 78 5.37 4.64 10.72
CA PHE A 78 5.53 5.64 9.67
C PHE A 78 6.82 6.41 9.92
N GLU A 79 7.71 6.45 8.93
CA GLU A 79 9.09 6.92 9.07
C GLU A 79 9.81 6.33 10.32
N ALA A 80 10.01 7.16 11.34
CA ALA A 80 10.80 6.92 12.54
C ALA A 80 9.96 6.81 13.83
N ILE A 81 8.64 6.65 13.69
CA ILE A 81 7.69 6.55 14.82
C ILE A 81 6.80 5.32 14.63
N THR A 82 6.68 4.52 15.69
CA THR A 82 5.73 3.41 15.81
C THR A 82 4.63 3.78 16.80
N TYR A 83 3.39 3.56 16.40
CA TYR A 83 2.18 3.66 17.21
C TYR A 83 1.62 2.25 17.37
N ASP A 84 1.56 1.74 18.59
CA ASP A 84 0.89 0.49 18.93
C ASP A 84 -0.44 0.87 19.60
N HIS A 85 -1.51 0.90 18.83
CA HIS A 85 -2.86 1.21 19.28
C HIS A 85 -3.55 -0.07 19.76
N TYR A 86 -4.30 0.01 20.85
CA TYR A 86 -5.10 -1.08 21.37
C TYR A 86 -6.45 -0.55 21.86
N TRP A 87 -7.52 -1.24 21.50
CA TRP A 87 -8.89 -1.00 21.95
C TRP A 87 -9.39 -2.21 22.74
N THR A 88 -9.94 -1.96 23.92
CA THR A 88 -10.51 -2.97 24.82
C THR A 88 -11.93 -3.41 24.38
N GLU A 89 -12.46 -4.50 24.96
CA GLU A 89 -13.88 -4.91 24.83
C GLU A 89 -14.87 -3.77 25.11
N ASP A 90 -14.56 -2.90 26.09
CA ASP A 90 -15.40 -1.74 26.46
C ASP A 90 -15.26 -0.55 25.49
N GLY A 91 -14.32 -0.61 24.53
CA GLY A 91 -14.06 0.42 23.51
C GLY A 91 -13.06 1.50 23.91
N ASP A 92 -12.40 1.37 25.07
CA ASP A 92 -11.35 2.31 25.51
C ASP A 92 -10.08 2.12 24.67
N ARG A 93 -9.53 3.22 24.15
CA ARG A 93 -8.31 3.22 23.33
C ARG A 93 -7.08 3.60 24.16
N TYR A 94 -6.03 2.80 24.05
CA TYR A 94 -4.70 3.09 24.55
C TYR A 94 -3.71 3.10 23.38
N THR A 95 -2.63 3.86 23.48
CA THR A 95 -1.61 3.89 22.42
C THR A 95 -0.22 4.00 23.02
N LYS A 96 0.65 3.03 22.75
CA LYS A 96 2.08 3.18 23.00
C LYS A 96 2.75 3.82 21.78
N ILE A 97 3.26 5.04 21.96
CA ILE A 97 4.06 5.75 20.96
C ILE A 97 5.54 5.45 21.26
N THR A 98 6.30 5.03 20.26
CA THR A 98 7.75 4.77 20.34
C THR A 98 8.46 5.50 19.21
N ALA A 99 9.53 6.23 19.52
CA ALA A 99 10.29 7.02 18.55
C ALA A 99 11.79 6.73 18.62
N GLU A 100 12.54 7.05 17.55
CA GLU A 100 14.01 6.91 17.52
C GLU A 100 14.75 7.78 18.56
N SER A 101 14.13 8.86 19.06
CA SER A 101 14.77 9.79 20.00
C SER A 101 13.77 10.53 20.90
N GLU A 102 14.25 10.98 22.05
CA GLU A 102 13.48 11.83 23.00
C GLU A 102 13.00 13.13 22.34
N GLU A 103 13.80 13.71 21.43
CA GLU A 103 13.47 14.92 20.68
C GLU A 103 12.26 14.68 19.75
N ARG A 104 12.27 13.59 18.98
CA ARG A 104 11.14 13.22 18.10
C ARG A 104 9.89 12.84 18.88
N LEU A 105 10.03 12.20 20.04
CA LEU A 105 8.89 11.91 20.92
C LEU A 105 8.28 13.20 21.46
N ALA A 106 9.11 14.15 21.91
CA ALA A 106 8.65 15.44 22.40
C ALA A 106 7.94 16.25 21.31
N ASP A 107 8.52 16.34 20.09
CA ASP A 107 7.89 17.01 18.95
C ASP A 107 6.48 16.45 18.66
N ARG A 108 6.32 15.12 18.58
CA ARG A 108 5.02 14.46 18.36
C ARG A 108 4.02 14.66 19.51
N LEU A 109 4.50 14.82 20.74
CA LEU A 109 3.62 15.11 21.88
C LEU A 109 3.21 16.59 21.92
N GLU A 110 4.08 17.53 21.52
CA GLU A 110 3.72 18.95 21.37
C GLU A 110 2.70 19.20 20.25
N GLU A 111 2.63 18.32 19.24
CA GLU A 111 1.62 18.38 18.18
C GLU A 111 0.23 17.85 18.58
N SER A 112 0.07 17.22 19.75
CA SER A 112 -1.16 16.55 20.16
C SER A 112 -1.82 17.13 21.41
N ASP A 113 -2.70 18.11 21.20
CA ASP A 113 -3.57 18.70 22.23
C ASP A 113 -4.68 17.74 22.74
N ARG A 114 -4.71 16.47 22.30
CA ARG A 114 -5.87 15.55 22.41
C ARG A 114 -5.62 14.28 23.21
N GLU A 115 -4.37 14.03 23.59
CA GLU A 115 -3.90 12.81 24.23
C GLU A 115 -3.42 13.14 25.65
N THR A 116 -3.78 12.31 26.64
CA THR A 116 -3.24 12.39 28.00
C THR A 116 -2.14 11.35 28.16
N VAL A 117 -0.97 11.76 28.65
CA VAL A 117 0.12 10.83 29.00
C VAL A 117 -0.26 10.04 30.24
N VAL A 118 -0.40 8.72 30.07
CA VAL A 118 -0.65 7.77 31.16
C VAL A 118 0.68 7.33 31.78
N ARG A 119 1.69 7.04 30.95
CA ARG A 119 2.99 6.52 31.42
C ARG A 119 4.16 6.82 30.48
N GLU A 120 5.26 7.29 31.04
CA GLU A 120 6.53 7.51 30.33
C GLU A 120 7.53 6.37 30.63
N TYR A 121 8.40 6.03 29.67
CA TYR A 121 9.48 5.05 29.87
C TYR A 121 10.86 5.75 29.86
N GLU A 122 11.67 5.52 30.91
CA GLU A 122 13.06 6.06 30.98
C GLU A 122 14.09 5.22 30.19
N ALA A 123 13.71 4.04 29.71
CA ALA A 123 14.64 3.07 29.10
C ALA A 123 14.78 3.19 27.58
N GLU A 124 13.77 3.79 26.93
CA GLU A 124 13.65 4.01 25.49
C GLU A 124 12.75 5.25 25.28
N PRO A 125 12.79 5.95 24.13
CA PRO A 125 11.89 7.06 23.85
C PRO A 125 10.48 6.54 23.54
N SER A 126 9.72 6.18 24.59
CA SER A 126 8.33 5.75 24.44
C SER A 126 7.42 6.24 25.58
N VAL A 127 6.13 6.31 25.27
CA VAL A 127 5.06 6.80 26.14
C VAL A 127 3.76 6.05 25.85
N ILE A 128 2.94 5.79 26.85
CA ILE A 128 1.54 5.37 26.69
C ILE A 128 0.65 6.59 26.86
N VAL A 129 -0.26 6.78 25.92
CA VAL A 129 -1.29 7.81 25.94
C VAL A 129 -2.69 7.20 25.85
N GLU A 130 -3.66 7.91 26.42
CA GLU A 130 -5.11 7.71 26.24
C GLU A 130 -5.72 8.96 25.60
N PRO A 131 -6.79 8.87 24.79
CA PRO A 131 -7.47 10.06 24.28
C PRO A 131 -8.20 10.81 25.40
N THR A 132 -8.30 12.12 25.28
CA THR A 132 -9.11 12.95 26.19
C THR A 132 -10.61 12.66 26.02
N GLU A 133 -11.42 12.85 27.08
CA GLU A 133 -12.87 12.50 27.09
C GLU A 133 -13.68 13.07 25.91
N ASP A 134 -13.29 14.23 25.37
CA ASP A 134 -13.95 14.88 24.22
C ASP A 134 -13.54 14.26 22.84
N THR A 135 -12.64 13.28 22.82
CA THR A 135 -12.07 12.68 21.58
C THR A 135 -12.32 11.17 21.39
N ASN A 136 -12.80 10.46 22.42
CA ASN A 136 -13.17 9.03 22.32
C ASN A 136 -14.34 8.73 21.35
N ALA A 137 -14.99 9.75 20.79
CA ALA A 137 -16.21 9.59 19.98
C ALA A 137 -15.99 9.47 18.46
N ASP A 138 -14.84 9.92 17.93
CA ASP A 138 -14.57 9.95 16.49
C ASP A 138 -13.58 8.86 16.03
N ASP A 139 -12.72 8.34 16.91
CA ASP A 139 -11.75 7.24 16.64
C ASP A 139 -12.04 5.96 17.49
N GLY A 140 -13.29 5.47 17.47
CA GLY A 140 -13.65 4.21 18.15
C GLY A 140 -12.91 2.98 17.58
N PRO A 141 -13.05 1.78 18.17
CA PRO A 141 -12.60 0.54 17.53
C PRO A 141 -13.31 0.42 16.18
N ALA A 142 -12.54 0.61 15.12
CA ALA A 142 -13.07 0.82 13.79
C ALA A 142 -13.09 -0.50 13.03
N GLY A 143 -14.23 -0.77 12.39
CA GLY A 143 -14.21 -1.44 11.10
C GLY A 143 -13.41 -0.56 10.15
N ASP A 144 -12.08 -0.71 10.19
CA ASP A 144 -11.19 -0.05 9.26
C ASP A 144 -11.58 -0.50 7.85
N ALA A 145 -11.53 0.43 6.90
CA ALA A 145 -11.61 0.06 5.50
C ALA A 145 -10.27 -0.58 5.11
N PHE A 146 -10.31 -1.82 4.63
CA PHE A 146 -9.14 -2.59 4.18
C PHE A 146 -9.20 -2.80 2.67
N PRO A 147 -8.09 -2.56 1.93
CA PRO A 147 -6.81 -2.01 2.39
C PRO A 147 -6.91 -0.54 2.84
N ASP A 148 -5.90 -0.07 3.59
CA ASP A 148 -5.78 1.34 4.00
C ASP A 148 -5.95 2.28 2.80
N THR A 149 -6.43 3.50 3.03
CA THR A 149 -6.58 4.51 1.99
C THR A 149 -5.28 4.77 1.21
N LEU A 150 -4.11 4.71 1.86
CA LEU A 150 -2.80 4.82 1.20
C LEU A 150 -2.54 3.61 0.30
N THR A 151 -2.60 2.39 0.86
CA THR A 151 -2.36 1.14 0.13
C THR A 151 -3.33 0.98 -1.06
N HIS A 152 -4.63 1.23 -0.83
CA HIS A 152 -5.65 1.34 -1.87
C HIS A 152 -5.27 2.36 -2.94
N SER A 153 -4.85 3.58 -2.56
CA SER A 153 -4.49 4.60 -3.56
C SER A 153 -3.33 4.16 -4.44
N GLN A 154 -2.32 3.45 -3.91
CA GLN A 154 -1.20 2.94 -4.70
C GLN A 154 -1.63 1.85 -5.69
N LEU A 155 -2.51 0.95 -5.25
CA LEU A 155 -3.18 -0.04 -6.08
C LEU A 155 -4.03 0.61 -7.18
N ALA A 156 -4.88 1.58 -6.82
CA ALA A 156 -5.78 2.26 -7.77
C ALA A 156 -5.04 3.15 -8.78
N MET A 157 -3.83 3.60 -8.46
CA MET A 157 -2.88 4.23 -9.39
C MET A 157 -2.07 3.22 -10.20
N THR A 158 -2.54 1.98 -10.32
CA THR A 158 -1.92 0.93 -11.13
C THR A 158 -3.01 0.27 -11.97
N ALA A 159 -2.72 0.00 -13.25
CA ALA A 159 -3.63 -0.73 -14.11
C ALA A 159 -3.17 -2.19 -14.28
N PHE A 160 -4.16 -3.06 -14.34
CA PHE A 160 -4.00 -4.50 -14.19
C PHE A 160 -4.67 -5.29 -15.31
N THR A 161 -4.23 -6.54 -15.48
CA THR A 161 -4.86 -7.55 -16.34
C THR A 161 -5.21 -8.78 -15.52
N GLU A 162 -6.46 -9.25 -15.60
CA GLU A 162 -6.87 -10.55 -15.05
C GLU A 162 -6.11 -11.68 -15.77
N THR A 163 -5.37 -12.50 -15.04
CA THR A 163 -4.57 -13.60 -15.60
C THR A 163 -5.09 -14.98 -15.22
N GLY A 164 -5.94 -15.09 -14.20
CA GLY A 164 -6.60 -16.34 -13.84
C GLY A 164 -7.32 -16.28 -12.50
N THR A 165 -7.42 -17.44 -11.84
CA THR A 165 -7.96 -17.58 -10.49
C THR A 165 -7.08 -18.51 -9.65
N THR A 166 -7.03 -18.24 -8.35
CA THR A 166 -6.30 -19.06 -7.36
C THR A 166 -7.15 -19.29 -6.11
N THR A 167 -6.55 -19.71 -5.00
CA THR A 167 -7.24 -19.91 -3.72
C THR A 167 -6.38 -19.42 -2.56
N VAL A 168 -6.91 -18.48 -1.78
CA VAL A 168 -6.30 -17.92 -0.56
C VAL A 168 -7.21 -18.29 0.62
N ASP A 169 -6.67 -18.94 1.65
CA ASP A 169 -7.38 -19.39 2.86
C ASP A 169 -8.73 -20.11 2.63
N GLY A 170 -8.84 -20.83 1.51
CA GLY A 170 -10.04 -21.58 1.12
C GLY A 170 -11.05 -20.78 0.29
N THR A 171 -10.89 -19.46 0.18
CA THR A 171 -11.64 -18.59 -0.72
C THR A 171 -11.04 -18.65 -2.12
N THR A 172 -11.88 -18.85 -3.14
CA THR A 172 -11.45 -18.72 -4.55
C THR A 172 -11.40 -17.24 -4.92
N VAL A 173 -10.28 -16.80 -5.47
CA VAL A 173 -9.98 -15.40 -5.78
C VAL A 173 -9.53 -15.25 -7.24
N GLU A 174 -9.81 -14.10 -7.83
CA GLU A 174 -9.33 -13.68 -9.15
C GLU A 174 -7.90 -13.12 -9.03
N THR A 175 -7.02 -13.48 -9.96
CA THR A 175 -5.59 -13.08 -9.97
C THR A 175 -5.35 -12.04 -11.07
N TYR A 176 -4.68 -10.96 -10.70
CA TYR A 176 -4.37 -9.83 -11.57
C TYR A 176 -2.86 -9.53 -11.55
N GLU A 177 -2.28 -9.32 -12.73
CA GLU A 177 -0.89 -8.87 -12.89
C GLU A 177 -0.84 -7.38 -13.27
N PRO A 178 0.09 -6.58 -12.70
CA PRO A 178 0.28 -5.18 -13.08
C PRO A 178 0.94 -5.08 -14.46
N HIS A 179 0.76 -3.94 -15.14
CA HIS A 179 1.35 -3.72 -16.46
C HIS A 179 2.21 -2.44 -16.55
N THR A 180 3.14 -2.43 -17.49
CA THR A 180 3.98 -1.27 -17.81
C THR A 180 3.33 -0.39 -18.89
N GLY A 181 3.60 0.91 -18.85
CA GLY A 181 3.04 1.86 -19.82
C GLY A 181 2.65 3.21 -19.23
N TRP A 182 1.89 3.97 -20.00
CA TRP A 182 1.25 5.20 -19.52
C TRP A 182 -0.08 4.85 -18.86
N ILE A 183 -0.27 5.35 -17.65
CA ILE A 183 -1.49 5.23 -16.86
C ILE A 183 -2.10 6.61 -16.61
N ASP A 184 -3.42 6.72 -16.79
CA ASP A 184 -4.19 7.88 -16.38
C ASP A 184 -4.44 7.75 -14.86
N VAL A 185 -3.92 8.69 -14.08
CA VAL A 185 -4.09 8.77 -12.63
C VAL A 185 -5.24 9.71 -12.32
N GLY A 186 -6.40 9.15 -11.95
CA GLY A 186 -7.46 9.86 -11.24
C GLY A 186 -8.89 9.74 -11.79
N ASP A 187 -9.83 9.69 -10.85
CA ASP A 187 -11.24 10.12 -11.02
C ASP A 187 -11.57 11.29 -10.03
N LEU A 188 -10.55 11.89 -9.42
CA LEU A 188 -10.64 12.91 -8.38
C LEU A 188 -10.39 14.33 -8.93
N ALA A 189 -11.41 14.87 -9.60
CA ALA A 189 -11.61 16.29 -9.92
C ALA A 189 -10.57 17.02 -10.83
N ASP A 190 -10.99 17.17 -12.10
CA ASP A 190 -10.58 18.16 -13.12
C ASP A 190 -9.12 18.19 -13.64
N ASP A 191 -8.10 17.79 -12.90
CA ASP A 191 -6.73 17.60 -13.43
C ASP A 191 -6.44 16.11 -13.65
N ARG A 192 -6.04 15.75 -14.88
CA ARG A 192 -5.63 14.38 -15.24
C ARG A 192 -4.13 14.25 -15.11
N ASP A 193 -3.70 13.59 -14.05
CA ASP A 193 -2.32 13.21 -13.88
C ASP A 193 -2.02 12.00 -14.77
N THR A 194 -0.83 11.93 -15.38
CA THR A 194 -0.42 10.79 -16.20
C THR A 194 0.96 10.33 -15.80
N MET A 195 1.09 9.08 -15.37
CA MET A 195 2.36 8.50 -14.91
C MET A 195 2.85 7.47 -15.94
N TYR A 196 4.18 7.30 -16.04
CA TYR A 196 4.77 6.21 -16.81
C TYR A 196 5.39 5.16 -15.87
N VAL A 197 4.84 3.95 -15.93
CA VAL A 197 5.36 2.76 -15.26
C VAL A 197 6.36 2.10 -16.22
N ALA A 198 7.64 2.14 -15.87
CA ALA A 198 8.74 1.63 -16.70
C ALA A 198 8.94 0.12 -16.55
N ASP A 199 8.82 -0.37 -15.31
CA ASP A 199 8.82 -1.79 -14.96
C ASP A 199 7.73 -2.09 -13.93
N ALA A 200 7.16 -3.28 -13.98
CA ALA A 200 6.09 -3.73 -13.08
C ALA A 200 6.13 -5.24 -12.93
N ASP A 201 6.05 -5.73 -11.69
CA ASP A 201 6.05 -7.15 -11.35
C ASP A 201 5.14 -7.42 -10.14
N GLY A 202 4.74 -8.68 -9.97
CA GLY A 202 3.90 -9.13 -8.86
C GLY A 202 2.46 -9.48 -9.22
N GLU A 203 1.64 -9.72 -8.20
CA GLU A 203 0.24 -10.17 -8.35
C GLU A 203 -0.69 -9.58 -7.28
N VAL A 204 -1.98 -9.49 -7.62
CA VAL A 204 -3.07 -9.06 -6.75
C VAL A 204 -4.17 -10.12 -6.77
N HIS A 205 -4.69 -10.47 -5.60
CA HIS A 205 -5.72 -11.46 -5.38
C HIS A 205 -6.99 -10.84 -4.81
N VAL A 206 -8.08 -10.95 -5.57
CA VAL A 206 -9.36 -10.31 -5.27
C VAL A 206 -10.44 -11.37 -5.08
N GLY A 207 -11.15 -11.30 -3.96
CA GLY A 207 -12.23 -12.22 -3.66
C GLY A 207 -13.58 -11.74 -4.14
N PRO A 208 -14.67 -12.33 -3.61
CA PRO A 208 -16.01 -11.79 -3.77
C PRO A 208 -16.08 -10.31 -3.36
N ASP A 209 -17.01 -9.58 -3.99
CA ASP A 209 -17.31 -8.17 -3.67
C ASP A 209 -16.10 -7.22 -3.77
N GLU A 210 -15.16 -7.51 -4.68
CA GLU A 210 -13.95 -6.71 -5.00
C GLU A 210 -12.99 -6.49 -3.80
N GLN A 211 -13.10 -7.35 -2.78
CA GLN A 211 -12.25 -7.33 -1.58
C GLN A 211 -10.83 -7.84 -1.86
N LEU A 212 -9.83 -7.09 -1.40
CA LEU A 212 -8.43 -7.49 -1.47
C LEU A 212 -8.10 -8.56 -0.41
N TYR A 213 -7.53 -9.69 -0.84
CA TYR A 213 -7.03 -10.76 0.04
C TYR A 213 -5.49 -10.79 0.11
N HIS A 214 -4.82 -10.49 -1.00
CA HIS A 214 -3.36 -10.43 -1.08
C HIS A 214 -2.94 -9.46 -2.19
N ALA A 215 -1.88 -8.69 -1.97
CA ALA A 215 -1.13 -8.04 -3.03
C ALA A 215 0.37 -8.07 -2.70
N ASN A 216 1.19 -8.40 -3.68
CA ASN A 216 2.61 -8.12 -3.67
C ASN A 216 2.97 -7.56 -5.03
N VAL A 217 3.24 -6.26 -5.12
CA VAL A 217 3.45 -5.57 -6.39
C VAL A 217 4.60 -4.59 -6.26
N THR A 218 5.48 -4.59 -7.25
CA THR A 218 6.61 -3.67 -7.38
C THR A 218 6.49 -2.88 -8.68
N LEU A 219 6.68 -1.56 -8.60
CA LEU A 219 6.55 -0.62 -9.71
C LEU A 219 7.79 0.28 -9.79
N GLU A 220 8.44 0.35 -10.96
CA GLU A 220 9.41 1.40 -11.28
C GLU A 220 8.68 2.54 -12.00
N ARG A 221 8.61 3.72 -11.37
CA ARG A 221 7.86 4.88 -11.85
C ARG A 221 8.80 5.96 -12.34
N ILE A 222 8.47 6.58 -13.48
CA ILE A 222 9.20 7.73 -14.04
C ILE A 222 8.31 8.98 -13.91
N ASP A 223 8.90 10.03 -13.33
CA ASP A 223 8.22 11.28 -12.97
C ASP A 223 7.51 11.99 -14.14
N ALA A 224 6.29 12.46 -13.85
CA ALA A 224 5.50 13.33 -14.70
C ALA A 224 4.61 14.27 -13.85
N GLU A 225 5.07 15.51 -13.68
CA GLU A 225 4.43 16.75 -13.17
C GLU A 225 3.55 16.78 -11.88
N THR A 226 2.98 15.67 -11.36
CA THR A 226 2.00 15.69 -10.24
C THR A 226 1.95 14.38 -9.43
N TRP A 227 1.51 14.47 -8.15
CA TRP A 227 1.55 13.50 -7.01
C TRP A 227 2.90 12.82 -6.72
N GLY A 228 3.58 12.40 -7.78
CA GLY A 228 5.04 12.43 -7.87
C GLY A 228 5.65 13.68 -7.24
N GLY A 229 4.96 14.82 -7.05
CA GLY A 229 5.43 15.98 -6.28
C GLY A 229 6.10 15.66 -4.91
N TYR A 230 5.63 14.62 -4.22
CA TYR A 230 6.22 14.16 -2.95
C TYR A 230 7.44 13.24 -3.15
N LEU A 231 7.45 12.46 -4.23
CA LEU A 231 8.60 11.63 -4.67
C LEU A 231 9.66 12.46 -5.46
N LEU A 232 9.26 13.62 -5.99
CA LEU A 232 10.00 14.50 -6.93
C LEU A 232 11.10 15.31 -6.26
N GLU A 233 11.16 15.36 -4.92
CA GLU A 233 12.39 15.81 -4.25
C GLU A 233 13.57 14.86 -4.53
N ARG A 234 13.32 13.62 -5.00
CA ARG A 234 14.35 12.68 -5.48
C ARG A 234 14.67 12.80 -6.98
N GLY A 235 13.75 13.27 -7.83
CA GLY A 235 14.02 13.70 -9.22
C GLY A 235 14.65 12.68 -10.18
N ASP A 236 14.62 11.40 -9.80
CA ASP A 236 15.16 10.22 -10.47
C ASP A 236 14.07 9.12 -10.40
N SER A 237 14.19 8.07 -11.22
CA SER A 237 13.28 6.90 -11.17
C SER A 237 13.21 6.30 -9.77
N SER A 238 12.01 6.11 -9.23
CA SER A 238 11.81 5.45 -7.93
C SER A 238 11.15 4.09 -8.08
N THR A 239 11.53 3.16 -7.21
CA THR A 239 10.89 1.84 -7.10
C THR A 239 9.98 1.82 -5.88
N THR A 240 8.68 1.57 -6.08
CA THR A 240 7.73 1.38 -4.98
C THR A 240 7.32 -0.09 -4.92
N THR A 241 7.50 -0.75 -3.77
CA THR A 241 6.94 -2.08 -3.50
C THR A 241 5.88 -1.93 -2.43
N PHE A 242 4.69 -2.47 -2.68
CA PHE A 242 3.65 -2.61 -1.66
C PHE A 242 3.29 -4.08 -1.46
N GLU A 243 3.10 -4.43 -0.19
CA GLU A 243 2.71 -5.75 0.27
C GLU A 243 1.45 -5.61 1.13
N TYR A 244 0.49 -6.51 0.91
CA TYR A 244 -0.77 -6.58 1.64
C TYR A 244 -1.17 -8.05 1.79
N ASP A 245 -1.52 -8.47 2.99
CA ASP A 245 -1.97 -9.83 3.30
C ASP A 245 -3.09 -9.80 4.33
N VAL A 246 -4.16 -10.56 4.08
CA VAL A 246 -5.21 -10.88 5.08
C VAL A 246 -5.09 -12.34 5.47
N THR A 247 -5.19 -12.63 6.76
CA THR A 247 -5.21 -14.01 7.30
C THR A 247 -6.33 -14.14 8.34
N GLU A 248 -7.15 -15.19 8.25
CA GLU A 248 -8.13 -15.54 9.29
C GLU A 248 -7.39 -15.98 10.57
N SER A 249 -7.62 -15.30 11.69
CA SER A 249 -6.85 -15.48 12.94
C SER A 249 -7.74 -15.57 14.17
N ALA A 250 -7.38 -16.43 15.11
CA ALA A 250 -8.04 -16.57 16.42
C ALA A 250 -7.04 -16.31 17.56
N GLU A 251 -6.37 -15.16 17.50
CA GLU A 251 -5.21 -14.82 18.33
C GLU A 251 -5.51 -13.80 19.43
N ASN A 252 -4.64 -13.74 20.42
CA ASN A 252 -4.75 -12.85 21.57
C ASN A 252 -4.34 -11.42 21.18
N VAL A 253 -5.30 -10.50 21.13
CA VAL A 253 -5.13 -9.13 20.65
C VAL A 253 -4.36 -8.25 21.64
N SER A 254 -4.59 -8.47 22.95
CA SER A 254 -4.04 -7.63 24.02
C SER A 254 -2.50 -7.54 24.04
N PRO A 255 -1.91 -6.32 23.97
CA PRO A 255 -0.45 -6.15 23.96
C PRO A 255 0.16 -6.23 25.35
N ALA A 256 1.39 -6.75 25.43
CA ALA A 256 2.11 -6.93 26.70
C ALA A 256 2.48 -5.65 27.45
N TRP A 257 2.29 -4.46 26.86
CA TRP A 257 2.45 -3.18 27.55
C TRP A 257 1.14 -2.65 28.15
N PHE A 258 -0.02 -3.26 27.85
CA PHE A 258 -1.30 -2.80 28.39
C PHE A 258 -1.38 -2.94 29.92
N ASP A 259 -0.79 -4.00 30.48
CA ASP A 259 -0.61 -4.18 31.94
C ASP A 259 0.00 -2.94 32.62
N ASP A 260 0.93 -2.23 31.95
CA ASP A 260 1.57 -1.02 32.49
C ASP A 260 0.64 0.20 32.55
N ALA A 261 -0.46 0.19 31.78
CA ALA A 261 -1.49 1.25 31.76
C ALA A 261 -2.59 1.02 32.82
N GLU A 262 -2.90 -0.23 33.16
CA GLU A 262 -3.86 -0.58 34.21
C GLU A 262 -3.31 -0.36 35.65
N GLU A 263 -1.99 -0.24 35.82
CA GLU A 263 -1.35 -0.06 37.14
C GLU A 263 -1.41 1.38 37.73
N THR A 264 -2.03 2.33 37.03
CA THR A 264 -2.00 3.79 37.34
C THR A 264 -3.12 4.29 38.26
#